data_AF-A0A2N5VUN5-F1
#
_entry.id   AF-A0A2N5VUN5-F1
#
_cell.length_a   1.000
_cell.length_b   1.000
_cell.length_c   1.000
_cell.angle_alpha   90.00
_cell.angle_beta   90.00
_cell.angle_gamma   90.00
#
_symmetry.space_group_name_H-M   'P 1'
#
loop_
_entity.id
_entity.type
_entity.pdbx_description
1 polymer ?
#
loop_
_entity_poly.entity_id
_entity_poly.type
_entity_poly.pdbx_seq_one_letter_code
_entity_poly.pdbx_strand_id
1 'polypeptide(L)'
;MKAMQDQTPAIKKLLDKFNKHLAEYLEKFPDQTLRISSAYPLRYEEFSKMPLDHNFWNNGLYFQSTAPWAVEPNLRTGINCVLILSRVQEEYQLIAQEIKSEKAKAKIPTTGEVDAALEEVVLGDTHDDGEEANEDWMTDNNDREDV
;
A
#
# COMPACT_ATOMS: atom_id res chain seq x y z
N MET A 1 19.99 23.32 -14.78
CA MET A 1 19.18 24.46 -15.30
C MET A 1 18.35 24.10 -16.54
N LYS A 2 18.86 23.31 -17.50
CA LYS A 2 18.12 22.90 -18.72
C LYS A 2 16.77 22.21 -18.43
N ALA A 3 16.76 21.23 -17.52
CA ALA A 3 15.53 20.52 -17.13
C ALA A 3 14.41 21.41 -16.53
N MET A 4 14.76 22.51 -15.84
CA MET A 4 13.75 23.45 -15.29
C MET A 4 13.18 24.36 -16.39
N GLN A 5 13.99 24.73 -17.38
CA GLN A 5 13.55 25.51 -18.54
C GLN A 5 12.60 24.69 -19.41
N ASP A 6 12.91 23.40 -19.61
CA ASP A 6 12.07 22.47 -20.38
C ASP A 6 10.67 22.26 -19.76
N GLN A 7 10.54 22.41 -18.44
CA GLN A 7 9.26 22.30 -17.72
C GLN A 7 8.47 23.61 -17.63
N THR A 8 9.09 24.76 -17.94
CA THR A 8 8.46 26.09 -17.83
C THR A 8 7.14 26.19 -18.59
N PRO A 9 7.00 25.70 -19.84
CA PRO A 9 5.74 25.76 -20.57
C PRO A 9 4.64 24.92 -19.91
N ALA A 10 4.99 23.75 -19.38
CA ALA A 10 4.04 22.88 -18.68
C ALA A 10 3.53 23.54 -17.39
N ILE A 11 4.43 24.17 -16.63
CA ILE A 11 4.07 24.91 -15.41
C ILE A 11 3.17 26.10 -15.74
N LYS A 12 3.49 26.88 -16.78
CA LYS A 12 2.63 27.99 -17.23
C LYS A 12 1.22 27.52 -17.56
N LYS A 13 1.08 26.41 -18.30
CA LYS A 13 -0.22 25.80 -18.62
C LYS A 13 -1.01 25.37 -17.37
N LEU A 14 -0.34 24.84 -16.35
CA LEU A 14 -0.97 24.50 -15.07
C LEU A 14 -1.40 25.76 -14.31
N LEU A 15 -0.58 26.80 -14.35
CA LEU A 15 -0.84 28.08 -13.71
C LEU A 15 -2.03 28.80 -14.34
N ASP A 16 -2.15 28.76 -15.66
CA ASP A 16 -3.30 29.31 -16.38
C ASP A 16 -4.60 28.60 -15.99
N LYS A 17 -4.57 27.26 -15.86
CA LYS A 17 -5.73 26.49 -15.36
C LYS A 17 -6.09 26.88 -13.93
N PHE A 18 -5.09 27.00 -13.05
CA PHE A 18 -5.30 27.43 -11.67
C PHE A 18 -5.94 28.82 -11.60
N ASN A 19 -5.38 29.80 -12.33
CA ASN A 19 -5.90 31.16 -12.38
C ASN A 19 -7.33 31.18 -12.93
N LYS A 20 -7.62 30.40 -13.97
CA LYS A 20 -8.99 30.27 -14.51
C LYS A 20 -9.97 29.75 -13.46
N HIS A 21 -9.66 28.66 -12.77
CA HIS A 21 -10.55 28.11 -11.76
C HIS A 21 -10.72 29.04 -10.57
N LEU A 22 -9.66 29.75 -10.19
CA LEU A 22 -9.75 30.78 -9.16
C LEU A 22 -10.65 31.94 -9.60
N ALA A 23 -10.59 32.36 -10.87
CA ALA A 23 -11.50 33.35 -11.45
C ALA A 23 -12.97 32.90 -11.34
N GLU A 24 -13.27 31.69 -11.82
CA GLU A 24 -14.63 31.10 -11.81
C GLU A 24 -15.17 30.97 -10.38
N TYR A 25 -14.29 30.69 -9.42
CA TYR A 25 -14.65 30.60 -8.01
C TYR A 25 -14.96 31.97 -7.41
N LEU A 26 -14.13 32.97 -7.66
CA LEU A 26 -14.37 34.35 -7.19
C LEU A 26 -15.64 34.96 -7.78
N GLU A 27 -15.93 34.67 -9.04
CA GLU A 27 -17.17 35.10 -9.70
C GLU A 27 -18.42 34.54 -8.99
N LYS A 28 -18.35 33.27 -8.57
CA LYS A 28 -19.46 32.60 -7.85
C LYS A 28 -19.58 33.05 -6.39
N PHE A 29 -18.48 33.48 -5.78
CA PHE A 29 -18.41 33.81 -4.35
C PHE A 29 -17.70 35.16 -4.13
N PRO A 30 -18.33 36.29 -4.49
CA PRO A 30 -17.70 37.61 -4.48
C PRO A 30 -17.31 38.12 -3.09
N ASP A 31 -17.99 37.65 -2.04
CA ASP A 31 -17.73 38.07 -0.65
C ASP A 31 -16.49 37.41 -0.03
N GLN A 32 -15.81 36.52 -0.76
CA GLN A 32 -14.66 35.81 -0.23
C GLN A 32 -13.40 36.67 -0.21
N THR A 33 -12.85 36.84 0.98
CA THR A 33 -11.58 37.55 1.19
C THR A 33 -10.40 36.61 0.90
N LEU A 34 -9.92 36.58 -0.35
CA LEU A 34 -8.74 35.77 -0.66
C LEU A 34 -7.51 36.26 0.12
N ARG A 35 -6.82 35.33 0.80
CA ARG A 35 -5.49 35.62 1.38
C ARG A 35 -4.39 35.85 0.32
N ILE A 36 -4.66 35.57 -0.96
CA ILE A 36 -3.72 35.77 -2.08
C ILE A 36 -4.02 37.07 -2.84
N SER A 37 -4.79 38.00 -2.25
CA SER A 37 -5.17 39.24 -2.95
C SER A 37 -4.00 40.02 -3.58
N SER A 38 -2.74 39.80 -3.18
CA SER A 38 -1.57 40.43 -3.80
C SER A 38 -0.98 39.73 -5.04
N ALA A 39 -1.34 38.48 -5.35
CA ALA A 39 -0.70 37.70 -6.41
C ALA A 39 -1.68 37.01 -7.36
N TYR A 40 -2.91 37.53 -7.50
CA TYR A 40 -3.85 37.07 -8.53
C TYR A 40 -3.87 38.05 -9.72
N PRO A 41 -3.72 37.57 -10.97
CA PRO A 41 -3.39 36.20 -11.37
C PRO A 41 -1.94 35.84 -11.01
N LEU A 42 -1.72 34.60 -10.57
CA LEU A 42 -0.39 34.14 -10.15
C LEU A 42 0.46 33.94 -11.39
N ARG A 43 1.62 34.63 -11.46
CA ARG A 43 2.54 34.55 -12.60
C ARG A 43 3.70 33.60 -12.33
N TYR A 44 4.30 33.07 -13.39
CA TYR A 44 5.40 32.10 -13.28
C TYR A 44 6.61 32.68 -12.54
N GLU A 45 6.89 33.97 -12.73
CA GLU A 45 8.02 34.68 -12.11
C GLU A 45 7.85 34.84 -10.61
N GLU A 46 6.61 34.89 -10.12
CA GLU A 46 6.27 34.93 -8.68
C GLU A 46 6.28 33.51 -8.11
N PHE A 47 5.65 32.58 -8.82
CA PHE A 47 5.60 31.16 -8.46
C PHE A 47 7.01 30.54 -8.32
N SER A 48 7.90 30.79 -9.28
CA SER A 48 9.27 30.25 -9.27
C SER A 48 10.16 30.80 -8.15
N LYS A 49 9.76 31.90 -7.52
CA LYS A 49 10.47 32.53 -6.39
C LYS A 49 9.85 32.17 -5.04
N MET A 50 8.75 31.43 -5.00
CA MET A 50 8.11 31.02 -3.75
C MET A 50 9.05 30.11 -2.96
N PRO A 51 9.36 30.43 -1.69
CA PRO A 51 10.18 29.55 -0.87
C PRO A 51 9.40 28.27 -0.53
N LEU A 52 10.12 27.21 -0.14
CA LEU A 52 9.51 25.90 0.15
C LEU A 52 8.55 25.94 1.35
N ASP A 53 8.77 26.87 2.28
CA ASP A 53 7.92 27.11 3.45
C ASP A 53 6.69 27.97 3.11
N HIS A 54 6.55 28.45 1.87
CA HIS A 54 5.43 29.30 1.47
C HIS A 54 4.08 28.61 1.71
N ASN A 55 3.10 29.39 2.17
CA ASN A 55 1.75 28.92 2.47
C ASN A 55 1.07 28.19 1.30
N PHE A 56 1.46 28.47 0.05
CA PHE A 56 1.00 27.76 -1.15
C PHE A 56 1.26 26.26 -1.08
N TRP A 57 2.42 25.85 -0.57
CA TRP A 57 2.81 24.44 -0.47
C TRP A 57 2.26 23.79 0.80
N ASN A 58 2.33 24.50 1.92
CA ASN A 58 2.13 23.88 3.24
C ASN A 58 0.70 23.95 3.75
N ASN A 59 -0.14 24.86 3.23
CA ASN A 59 -1.53 24.95 3.67
C ASN A 59 -2.50 24.16 2.80
N GLY A 60 -2.09 23.62 1.65
CA GLY A 60 -2.87 22.69 0.81
C GLY A 60 -4.36 23.04 0.73
N LEU A 61 -5.20 22.17 1.28
CA LEU A 61 -6.67 22.25 1.32
C LEU A 61 -7.22 23.52 1.98
N TYR A 62 -6.45 24.11 2.90
CA TYR A 62 -6.80 25.33 3.64
C TYR A 62 -6.36 26.59 2.91
N PHE A 63 -5.58 26.44 1.85
CA PHE A 63 -5.06 27.57 1.10
C PHE A 63 -6.25 28.35 0.51
N GLN A 64 -6.27 29.68 0.76
CA GLN A 64 -7.27 30.65 0.29
C GLN A 64 -8.64 30.64 0.98
N SER A 65 -9.04 29.55 1.64
CA SER A 65 -10.34 29.50 2.31
C SER A 65 -10.35 30.35 3.58
N THR A 66 -11.36 31.21 3.72
CA THR A 66 -11.66 31.96 4.95
C THR A 66 -12.79 31.36 5.76
N ALA A 67 -13.33 30.22 5.32
CA ALA A 67 -14.39 29.52 6.04
C ALA A 67 -13.91 29.10 7.44
N PRO A 68 -14.80 29.03 8.45
CA PRO A 68 -14.41 28.71 9.82
C PRO A 68 -13.58 27.43 9.94
N TRP A 69 -13.91 26.38 9.18
CA TRP A 69 -13.18 25.11 9.15
C TRP A 69 -11.74 25.21 8.63
N ALA A 70 -11.42 26.23 7.82
CA ALA A 70 -10.11 26.43 7.22
C ALA A 70 -9.22 27.41 7.99
N VAL A 71 -9.81 28.22 8.90
CA VAL A 71 -9.10 29.23 9.69
C VAL A 71 -8.89 28.76 11.13
N GLU A 72 -9.86 28.05 11.72
CA GLU A 72 -9.82 27.63 13.13
C GLU A 72 -8.77 26.52 13.35
N PRO A 73 -7.78 26.72 14.25
CA PRO A 73 -6.65 25.79 14.39
C PRO A 73 -7.00 24.37 14.82
N ASN A 74 -8.00 24.21 15.71
CA ASN A 74 -8.41 22.90 16.21
C ASN A 74 -9.14 22.11 15.12
N LEU A 75 -9.98 22.77 14.32
CA LEU A 75 -10.62 22.15 13.15
C LEU A 75 -9.60 21.70 12.12
N ARG A 76 -8.60 22.54 11.80
CA ARG A 76 -7.50 22.15 10.90
C ARG A 76 -6.71 20.96 11.43
N THR A 77 -6.42 20.96 12.74
CA THR A 77 -5.70 19.86 13.40
C THR A 77 -6.53 18.58 13.33
N GLY A 78 -7.82 18.65 13.68
CA GLY A 78 -8.73 17.51 13.62
C GLY A 78 -8.86 16.92 12.22
N ILE A 79 -9.07 17.76 11.19
CA ILE A 79 -9.12 17.33 9.79
C ILE A 79 -7.80 16.64 9.40
N ASN A 80 -6.65 17.24 9.75
CA ASN A 80 -5.35 16.64 9.44
C ASN A 80 -5.16 15.28 10.12
N CYS A 81 -5.51 15.16 11.40
CA CYS A 81 -5.46 13.90 12.13
C CYS A 81 -6.30 12.81 11.45
N VAL A 82 -7.53 13.13 11.03
CA VAL A 82 -8.39 12.17 10.31
C VAL A 82 -7.77 11.75 8.99
N LEU A 83 -7.26 12.69 8.19
CA LEU A 83 -6.61 12.39 6.91
C LEU A 83 -5.35 11.52 7.09
N ILE A 84 -4.53 11.80 8.10
CA ILE A 84 -3.34 11.00 8.42
C ILE A 84 -3.75 9.58 8.82
N LEU A 85 -4.78 9.43 9.66
CA LEU A 85 -5.27 8.11 10.06
C LEU A 85 -5.75 7.30 8.84
N SER A 86 -6.50 7.91 7.93
CA SER A 86 -6.92 7.26 6.68
C SER A 86 -5.71 6.83 5.84
N ARG A 87 -4.70 7.71 5.70
CA ARG A 87 -3.49 7.38 4.94
C ARG A 87 -2.70 6.23 5.58
N VAL A 88 -2.54 6.23 6.90
CA VAL A 88 -1.87 5.14 7.63
C VAL A 88 -2.59 3.81 7.41
N GLN A 89 -3.93 3.82 7.41
CA GLN A 89 -4.72 2.62 7.13
C GLN A 89 -4.49 2.11 5.71
N GLU A 90 -4.47 2.99 4.70
CA GLU A 90 -4.17 2.62 3.30
C GLU A 90 -2.78 2.01 3.17
N GLU A 91 -1.76 2.67 3.71
CA GLU A 91 -0.36 2.20 3.66
C GLU A 91 -0.21 0.84 4.35
N TYR A 92 -0.89 0.63 5.48
CA TYR A 92 -0.91 -0.66 6.15
C TYR A 92 -1.46 -1.78 5.26
N GLN A 93 -2.57 -1.53 4.55
CA GLN A 93 -3.14 -2.51 3.62
C GLN A 93 -2.20 -2.79 2.44
N LEU A 94 -1.56 -1.74 1.89
CA LEU A 94 -0.59 -1.88 0.81
C LEU A 94 0.61 -2.73 1.22
N ILE A 95 1.19 -2.47 2.39
CA ILE A 95 2.31 -3.26 2.93
C ILE A 95 1.88 -4.71 3.17
N ALA A 96 0.69 -4.93 3.75
CA ALA A 96 0.18 -6.28 3.98
C ALA A 96 -0.02 -7.05 2.67
N GLN A 97 -0.49 -6.39 1.61
CA GLN A 97 -0.63 -6.98 0.28
C GLN A 97 0.74 -7.29 -0.33
N GLU A 98 1.69 -6.38 -0.23
CA GLU A 98 3.05 -6.57 -0.74
C GLU A 98 3.71 -7.79 -0.09
N ILE A 99 3.64 -7.91 1.24
CA ILE A 99 4.17 -9.07 1.99
C ILE A 99 3.53 -10.39 1.50
N LYS A 100 2.21 -10.42 1.28
CA LYS A 100 1.54 -11.61 0.75
C LYS A 100 2.05 -11.96 -0.65
N SER A 101 2.23 -10.95 -1.50
CA SER A 101 2.73 -11.13 -2.87
C SER A 101 4.16 -11.67 -2.87
N GLU A 102 5.03 -11.12 -2.01
CA GLU A 102 6.43 -11.54 -1.91
C GLU A 102 6.55 -12.94 -1.31
N LYS A 103 5.75 -13.29 -0.30
CA LYS A 103 5.69 -14.67 0.23
C LYS A 103 5.27 -15.68 -0.84
N ALA A 104 4.28 -15.34 -1.67
CA ALA A 104 3.84 -16.18 -2.78
C ALA A 104 4.93 -16.33 -3.85
N LYS A 105 5.63 -15.24 -4.22
CA LYS A 105 6.75 -15.27 -5.17
C LYS A 105 7.93 -16.10 -4.65
N ALA A 106 8.26 -15.95 -3.37
CA ALA A 106 9.35 -16.67 -2.73
C ALA A 106 9.04 -18.15 -2.45
N LYS A 107 7.81 -18.61 -2.75
CA LYS A 107 7.32 -19.99 -2.52
C LYS A 107 7.68 -20.51 -1.13
N ILE A 108 7.62 -19.61 -0.14
CA ILE A 108 7.91 -19.94 1.26
C ILE A 108 6.82 -20.92 1.71
N PRO A 109 7.18 -22.15 2.15
CA PRO A 109 6.22 -23.13 2.61
C PRO A 109 5.35 -22.54 3.71
N THR A 110 4.05 -22.79 3.62
CA THR A 110 3.11 -22.46 4.68
C THR A 110 3.33 -23.39 5.86
N THR A 111 2.96 -22.97 7.08
CA THR A 111 3.11 -23.80 8.29
C THR A 111 2.43 -25.17 8.14
N GLY A 112 1.31 -25.26 7.42
CA GLY A 112 0.65 -26.54 7.15
C GLY A 112 1.43 -27.46 6.20
N GLU A 113 2.17 -26.90 5.25
CA GLU A 113 3.01 -27.69 4.34
C GLU A 113 4.24 -28.26 5.05
N VAL A 114 4.84 -27.53 6.00
CA VAL A 114 5.94 -28.07 6.82
C VAL A 114 5.46 -29.11 7.84
N ASP A 115 4.29 -28.92 8.45
CA ASP A 115 3.73 -29.90 9.40
C ASP A 115 3.39 -31.23 8.69
N ALA A 116 2.79 -31.18 7.49
CA ALA A 116 2.49 -32.39 6.71
C ALA A 116 3.77 -33.15 6.31
N ALA A 117 4.82 -32.44 5.90
CA ALA A 117 6.10 -33.06 5.57
C ALA A 117 6.79 -33.68 6.79
N LEU A 118 6.64 -33.07 7.98
CA LEU A 118 7.16 -33.62 9.23
C LEU A 118 6.40 -34.89 9.65
N GLU A 119 5.08 -34.91 9.49
CA GLU A 119 4.25 -36.06 9.84
C GLU A 119 4.54 -37.27 8.93
N GLU A 120 4.76 -37.06 7.62
CA GLU A 120 5.19 -38.11 6.70
C GLU A 120 6.54 -38.72 7.11
N VAL A 121 7.53 -37.88 7.46
CA VAL A 121 8.84 -38.34 7.90
C VAL A 121 8.76 -39.11 9.22
N VAL A 122 7.95 -38.65 10.17
CA VAL A 122 7.79 -39.29 11.48
C VAL A 122 7.02 -40.61 11.38
N LEU A 123 6.07 -40.74 10.46
CA LEU A 123 5.30 -41.97 10.23
C LEU A 123 5.99 -42.96 9.27
N GLY A 124 6.96 -42.49 8.47
CA GLY A 124 7.74 -43.31 7.54
C GLY A 124 8.80 -44.20 8.19
N ASP A 125 9.19 -43.90 9.44
CA ASP A 125 10.03 -44.78 10.25
C ASP A 125 9.17 -45.89 10.89
N THR A 126 8.58 -46.77 10.07
CA THR A 126 8.11 -48.06 10.58
C THR A 126 9.33 -48.85 11.02
N HIS A 127 9.49 -49.01 12.34
CA HIS A 127 10.41 -50.00 12.90
C HIS A 127 10.08 -51.35 12.26
N ASP A 128 10.99 -51.84 11.42
CA ASP A 128 11.02 -53.22 10.95
C ASP A 128 11.14 -54.11 12.19
N ASP A 129 10.02 -54.70 12.62
CA ASP A 129 9.96 -55.59 13.78
C ASP A 129 10.41 -57.02 13.44
N GLY A 130 10.83 -57.28 12.20
CA GLY A 130 11.65 -58.43 11.84
C GLY A 130 10.98 -59.79 12.04
N GLU A 131 9.65 -59.89 11.95
CA GLU A 131 8.97 -61.19 11.93
C GLU A 131 8.68 -61.67 10.49
N GLU A 132 9.68 -62.24 9.83
CA GLU A 132 9.45 -63.17 8.71
C GLU A 132 9.30 -64.60 9.27
N ALA A 133 8.06 -65.04 9.51
CA ALA A 133 7.76 -66.43 9.81
C ALA A 133 7.88 -67.27 8.52
N ASN A 134 8.74 -68.29 8.52
CA ASN A 134 8.87 -69.24 7.42
C ASN A 134 7.79 -70.34 7.48
N GLU A 135 6.79 -70.25 6.63
CA GLU A 135 5.77 -71.30 6.44
C GLU A 135 6.33 -72.46 5.59
N ASP A 136 7.26 -73.26 6.11
CA ASP A 136 7.79 -74.45 5.39
C ASP A 136 7.99 -75.71 6.27
N TRP A 137 7.27 -75.83 7.39
CA TRP A 137 7.45 -76.97 8.33
C TRP A 137 6.23 -77.88 8.50
N MET A 138 5.20 -77.76 7.66
CA MET A 138 4.02 -78.63 7.70
C MET A 138 3.65 -79.16 6.32
N THR A 139 4.51 -80.01 5.75
CA THR A 139 4.06 -81.00 4.76
C THR A 139 4.21 -82.39 5.36
N ASP A 140 3.11 -82.86 5.96
CA ASP A 140 2.98 -84.23 6.41
C ASP A 140 2.85 -85.13 5.18
N ASN A 141 3.87 -85.95 4.93
CA ASN A 141 3.90 -86.93 3.85
C ASN A 141 2.95 -88.07 4.19
N ASN A 142 1.69 -87.94 3.80
CA ASN A 142 0.77 -89.06 3.77
C ASN A 142 0.33 -89.27 2.33
N ASP A 143 1.00 -90.21 1.64
CA ASP A 143 0.44 -91.02 0.58
C ASP A 143 1.46 -92.07 0.14
N ARG A 144 1.20 -93.33 0.50
CA ARG A 144 1.46 -94.50 -0.36
C ARG A 144 0.58 -95.66 0.09
N GLU A 145 -0.50 -95.84 -0.65
CA GLU A 145 -1.22 -97.12 -0.77
C GLU A 145 -0.40 -98.14 -1.60
N ASP A 146 -0.88 -99.39 -1.52
CA ASP A 146 -0.65 -100.56 -2.38
C ASP A 146 0.55 -101.49 -2.08
N VAL A 147 0.30 -102.67 -1.47
CA VAL A 147 -0.16 -103.94 -2.11
C VAL A 147 -0.40 -105.01 -1.04
#